data_AF-A0A956KDF6-F1
#
_entry.id   AF-A0A956KDF6-F1
#
_cell.length_a   1.000
_cell.length_b   1.000
_cell.length_c   1.000
_cell.angle_alpha   90.00
_cell.angle_beta   90.00
_cell.angle_gamma   90.00
#
_symmetry.space_group_name_H-M   'P 1'
#
loop_
_entity.id
_entity.type
_entity.pdbx_description
1 polymer ?
#
loop_
_entity_poly.entity_id
_entity_poly.type
_entity_poly.pdbx_seq_one_letter_code
_entity_poly.pdbx_strand_id
1 'polypeptide(L)' 'MERAALDTRILILGTGFSGLGMAIRLKQAGIDDFVILEQAGDVGGTWRDNHYPGAACDVPAHLYSFSFAP' A
#
# COMPACT_ATOMS: atom_id res chain seq x y z
N MET A 1 11.51 21.81 -17.39
CA MET A 1 11.32 20.35 -17.37
C MET A 1 9.82 20.11 -17.31
N GLU A 2 9.22 19.69 -18.41
CA GLU A 2 7.77 19.47 -18.50
C GLU A 2 7.41 18.24 -17.65
N ARG A 3 6.60 18.43 -16.60
CA ARG A 3 6.09 17.32 -15.81
C ARG A 3 4.99 16.66 -16.65
N ALA A 4 5.20 15.42 -17.07
CA ALA A 4 4.13 14.63 -17.66
C ALA A 4 2.98 14.52 -16.65
N ALA A 5 1.77 14.88 -17.06
CA ALA A 5 0.59 14.64 -16.26
C ALA A 5 0.37 13.12 -16.20
N LEU A 6 0.24 12.58 -14.99
CA LEU A 6 -0.25 11.22 -14.78
C LEU A 6 -1.73 11.20 -15.14
N ASP A 7 -2.05 10.55 -16.25
CA ASP A 7 -3.44 10.26 -16.63
C ASP A 7 -3.77 8.84 -16.17
N THR A 8 -4.65 8.73 -15.17
CA THR A 8 -5.14 7.46 -14.65
C THR A 8 -6.51 7.66 -14.02
N ARG A 9 -7.36 6.63 -14.09
CA ARG A 9 -8.70 6.67 -13.51
C ARG A 9 -8.70 6.70 -11.98
N ILE A 10 -7.72 6.03 -11.34
CA ILE A 10 -7.66 5.91 -9.88
C ILE A 10 -6.24 6.17 -9.39
N LEU A 11 -6.11 7.17 -8.51
CA LEU A 11 -4.87 7.45 -7.80
C LEU A 11 -4.97 6.99 -6.35
N ILE A 12 -4.05 6.14 -5.92
CA ILE A 12 -3.90 5.67 -4.53
C ILE A 12 -2.67 6.34 -3.94
N LEU A 13 -2.81 6.98 -2.77
CA LEU A 13 -1.70 7.60 -2.05
C LEU A 13 -1.30 6.73 -0.86
N GLY A 14 -0.04 6.30 -0.86
CA GLY A 14 0.58 5.48 0.18
C GLY A 14 0.62 3.99 -0.16
N THR A 15 1.73 3.36 0.24
CA THR A 15 2.01 1.92 0.03
C THR A 15 2.04 1.12 1.34
N GLY A 16 1.22 1.54 2.31
CA GLY A 16 0.90 0.75 3.49
C GLY A 16 -0.18 -0.32 3.22
N PHE A 17 -0.65 -1.00 4.27
CA PHE A 17 -1.69 -2.03 4.18
C PHE A 17 -2.95 -1.58 3.44
N SER A 18 -3.42 -0.35 3.65
CA SER A 18 -4.62 0.17 2.99
C SER A 18 -4.43 0.34 1.47
N GLY A 19 -3.33 0.98 1.05
CA GLY A 19 -3.05 1.23 -0.36
C GLY A 19 -2.80 -0.05 -1.15
N LEU A 20 -2.00 -0.96 -0.60
CA LEU A 20 -1.77 -2.28 -1.18
C LEU A 20 -3.05 -3.12 -1.22
N GLY A 21 -3.83 -3.11 -0.13
CA GLY A 21 -5.12 -3.79 -0.07
C GLY A 21 -6.10 -3.28 -1.13
N MET A 22 -6.18 -1.96 -1.33
CA MET A 22 -7.03 -1.36 -2.35
C MET A 22 -6.59 -1.77 -3.76
N ALA A 23 -5.30 -1.70 -4.06
CA ALA A 23 -4.75 -2.13 -5.35
C ALA A 23 -5.05 -3.60 -5.65
N ILE A 24 -4.92 -4.49 -4.65
CA ILE A 24 -5.25 -5.90 -4.80
C ILE A 24 -6.74 -6.08 -5.14
N ARG A 25 -7.63 -5.32 -4.48
CA ARG A 25 -9.07 -5.40 -4.74
C ARG A 25 -9.46 -4.85 -6.12
N LEU A 26 -8.80 -3.79 -6.58
CA LEU A 26 -8.98 -3.29 -7.95
C LEU A 26 -8.59 -4.34 -8.98
N LYS A 27 -7.42 -4.96 -8.83
CA LYS A 27 -6.99 -6.05 -9.71
C LYS A 27 -7.96 -7.23 -9.69
N GLN A 28 -8.46 -7.63 -8.51
CA GLN A 28 -9.48 -8.69 -8.39
C GLN A 28 -10.81 -8.33 -9.07
N ALA A 29 -11.14 -7.03 -9.15
CA ALA A 29 -12.32 -6.52 -9.84
C ALA A 29 -12.10 -6.30 -11.35
N GLY A 30 -10.92 -6.60 -11.90
CA GLY A 30 -10.57 -6.36 -13.31
C GLY A 30 -10.36 -4.87 -13.65
N ILE A 31 -9.99 -4.06 -12.65
CA ILE A 31 -9.68 -2.64 -12.82
C ILE A 31 -8.16 -2.48 -12.72
N ASP A 32 -7.50 -2.24 -13.86
CA ASP A 32 -6.03 -2.12 -13.93
C ASP A 32 -5.53 -0.69 -14.22
N ASP A 33 -6.43 0.24 -14.55
CA ASP A 33 -6.09 1.67 -14.70
C ASP A 33 -6.07 2.35 -13.33
N PHE A 34 -4.98 2.12 -12.60
CA PHE A 34 -4.68 2.81 -11.35
C PHE A 34 -3.17 2.96 -11.13
N VAL A 35 -2.80 3.96 -10.35
CA VAL A 35 -1.42 4.20 -9.92
C VAL A 35 -1.38 4.34 -8.40
N ILE A 36 -0.35 3.76 -7.79
CA ILE A 36 -0.02 3.98 -6.37
C ILE A 36 1.20 4.88 -6.30
N LEU A 37 1.12 5.98 -5.56
CA LEU A 37 2.25 6.84 -5.27
C LEU A 37 2.63 6.74 -3.81
N GLU A 38 3.93 6.65 -3.54
CA GLU A 38 4.51 6.66 -2.20
C GLU A 38 5.51 7.81 -2.11
N GLN A 39 5.48 8.51 -0.97
CA GLN A 39 6.43 9.58 -0.71
C GLN A 39 7.81 9.02 -0.33
N ALA A 40 7.83 7.91 0.41
CA ALA A 40 9.06 7.23 0.80
C ALA A 40 9.71 6.47 -0.37
N GLY A 41 10.94 6.02 -0.15
CA GLY A 41 11.71 5.26 -1.15
C GLY A 41 11.35 3.78 -1.27
N ASP A 42 10.45 3.26 -0.43
CA ASP A 42 10.07 1.84 -0.40
C ASP A 42 8.65 1.66 0.17
N VAL A 43 8.09 0.45 0.06
CA VAL A 43 6.76 0.08 0.56
C VAL A 43 6.75 -0.14 2.08
N GLY A 44 5.55 -0.12 2.69
CA GLY A 44 5.36 -0.58 4.07
C GLY A 44 4.63 0.39 4.99
N GLY A 45 4.53 1.68 4.62
CA GLY A 45 3.84 2.70 5.41
C GLY A 45 4.37 2.78 6.84
N THR A 46 3.48 2.71 7.83
CA THR A 46 3.86 2.76 9.25
C THR A 46 4.99 1.81 9.61
N TRP A 47 5.00 0.57 9.08
CA TRP A 47 6.02 -0.42 9.43
C TRP A 47 7.40 -0.13 8.85
N ARG A 48 7.46 0.58 7.72
CA ARG A 48 8.70 1.06 7.13
C ARG A 48 9.23 2.30 7.86
N ASP A 49 8.34 3.17 8.29
CA ASP A 49 8.76 4.45 8.90
C ASP A 49 9.12 4.27 10.39
N ASN A 50 8.65 3.22 11.05
CA ASN A 50 8.81 3.00 12.49
C ASN A 50 9.67 1.77 12.80
N HIS A 51 10.97 2.00 12.99
CA HIS A 51 11.96 0.96 13.35
C HIS A 51 12.57 1.17 14.74
N TYR A 52 11.83 1.82 15.65
CA TYR A 52 12.31 2.01 17.02
C TYR A 52 12.30 0.68 17.81
N PRO A 53 13.18 0.50 18.81
CA PRO A 53 13.18 -0.70 19.64
C PRO A 53 11.82 -0.93 20.31
N GLY A 54 11.27 -2.13 20.13
CA GLY A 54 9.97 -2.51 20.68
C GLY A 54 8.76 -2.15 19.81
N ALA A 55 8.96 -1.65 18.58
CA ALA A 55 7.88 -1.53 17.60
C ALA A 55 7.24 -2.89 17.35
N ALA A 56 5.95 -3.01 17.66
CA ALA A 56 5.18 -4.24 17.60
C ALA A 56 3.70 -3.93 17.31
N CYS A 57 2.95 -4.97 16.96
CA CYS A 57 1.51 -4.89 16.78
C CYS A 57 0.79 -5.47 18.01
N ASP A 58 -0.34 -4.87 18.40
CA ASP A 58 -1.13 -5.31 19.55
C ASP A 58 -2.08 -6.49 19.25
N VAL A 59 -2.08 -6.99 18.00
CA VAL A 59 -2.87 -8.15 17.59
C VAL A 59 -1.98 -9.35 17.26
N PRO A 60 -2.47 -10.59 17.45
CA PRO A 60 -1.74 -11.79 17.05
C PRO A 60 -1.32 -11.74 15.58
N ALA A 61 -0.08 -12.16 15.28
CA ALA A 61 0.50 -12.07 13.93
C ALA A 61 -0.37 -12.74 12.85
N HIS A 62 -1.02 -13.86 13.16
CA HIS A 62 -1.91 -14.57 12.23
C HIS A 62 -3.20 -13.81 11.88
N LEU A 63 -3.56 -12.79 12.67
CA LEU A 63 -4.69 -11.90 12.40
C LEU A 63 -4.25 -10.59 11.72
N TYR A 64 -2.96 -10.26 11.78
CA TYR A 64 -2.39 -9.05 11.20
C TYR A 64 -1.77 -9.33 9.83
N SER A 65 -2.55 -9.95 8.96
CA SER A 65 -2.16 -10.30 7.60
C SER A 65 -3.34 -10.12 6.64
N PHE A 66 -3.06 -10.13 5.34
CA PHE A 66 -4.14 -10.22 4.36
C PHE A 66 -4.71 -11.63 4.33
N SER A 67 -6.00 -11.78 4.65
CA SER A 67 -6.69 -13.08 4.71
C SER A 67 -6.75 -13.87 3.39
N PHE A 68 -6.39 -13.23 2.28
CA PHE A 68 -6.44 -13.80 0.93
C PHE A 68 -5.05 -14.15 0.37
N ALA A 69 -3.97 -13.92 1.12
CA ALA A 69 -2.61 -14.28 0.75
C ALA A 69 -2.05 -15.22 1.84
N PRO A 70 -1.51 -16.40 1.48
CA PRO A 70 -0.95 -17.35 2.43
C PRO A 70 0.36 -16.85 3.07
#